data_AF-A0A973IZK4-F1
#
_entry.id   AF-A0A973IZK4-F1
#
_cell.length_a   1.000
_cell.length_b   1.000
_cell.length_c   1.000
_cell.angle_alpha   90.00
_cell.angle_beta   90.00
_cell.angle_gamma   90.00
#
_symmetry.space_group_name_H-M   'P 1'
#
loop_
_entity.id
_entity.type
_entity.pdbx_description
1 polymer ?
#
loop_
_entity_poly.entity_id
_entity_poly.type
_entity_poly.pdbx_seq_one_letter_code
_entity_poly.pdbx_strand_id
1 'polypeptide(L)'
;MASVFVFADILKHFKPKYFLLENVVMAQGHNDVISGCLGEIYPECVEQGEIFRTGRLEPILINSALVSAQNRNRLYWTNIKGITQPQDKGILLKDVIQKDCAIKNLGKFIIKQEKASCLDANYWKGCDNHGARTVVMLPEMSVLVHNAMSGRLGHDETKGFKQSKKCCTIINSCAQNVSIKPEQTWRKLTPEECEALQTVPIGYTKDTSNSARYKMLGNGWTVDVIAHIFSFMKGVK
;
A
#
# COMPACT_ATOMS: atom_id res chain seq x y z
N MET A 1 -18.92 -10.10 5.51
CA MET A 1 -19.69 -9.87 6.76
C MET A 1 -19.65 -11.04 7.73
N ALA A 2 -19.66 -12.31 7.27
CA ALA A 2 -19.63 -13.48 8.17
C ALA A 2 -18.52 -13.46 9.24
N SER A 3 -17.31 -12.98 8.91
CA SER A 3 -16.18 -12.93 9.85
C SER A 3 -16.35 -11.93 11.00
N VAL A 4 -17.09 -10.82 10.79
CA VAL A 4 -17.27 -9.79 11.83
C VAL A 4 -18.25 -10.26 12.90
N PHE A 5 -19.27 -11.02 12.52
CA PHE A 5 -20.18 -11.62 13.49
C PHE A 5 -19.49 -12.68 14.35
N VAL A 6 -18.61 -13.49 13.76
CA VAL A 6 -17.78 -14.43 14.53
C VAL A 6 -16.89 -13.68 15.53
N PHE A 7 -16.27 -12.56 15.11
CA PHE A 7 -15.50 -11.71 16.01
C PHE A 7 -16.37 -11.15 17.14
N ALA A 8 -17.57 -10.65 16.83
CA ALA A 8 -18.53 -10.16 17.82
C ALA A 8 -18.96 -11.25 18.82
N ASP A 9 -19.19 -12.49 18.36
CA ASP A 9 -19.52 -13.62 19.21
C ASP A 9 -18.36 -13.99 20.15
N ILE A 10 -17.12 -13.95 19.66
CA ILE A 10 -15.91 -14.12 20.48
C ILE A 10 -15.84 -13.03 21.56
N LEU A 11 -16.12 -11.76 21.22
CA LEU A 11 -16.14 -10.67 22.20
C LEU A 11 -17.21 -10.86 23.27
N LYS A 12 -18.43 -11.29 22.87
CA LYS A 12 -19.52 -11.60 23.80
C LYS A 12 -19.15 -12.72 24.77
N HIS A 13 -18.48 -13.76 24.27
CA HIS A 13 -18.10 -14.94 25.05
C HIS A 13 -16.95 -14.65 26.02
N PHE A 14 -15.84 -14.11 25.52
CA PHE A 14 -14.60 -13.95 26.29
C PHE A 14 -14.51 -12.62 27.04
N LYS A 15 -15.24 -11.59 26.61
CA LYS A 15 -15.27 -10.24 27.21
C LYS A 15 -13.86 -9.71 27.54
N PRO A 16 -12.97 -9.60 26.54
CA PRO A 16 -11.60 -9.18 26.79
C PRO A 16 -11.56 -7.75 27.34
N LYS A 17 -10.52 -7.46 28.15
CA LYS A 17 -10.29 -6.12 28.72
C LYS A 17 -10.21 -5.06 27.63
N TYR A 18 -9.52 -5.36 26.53
CA TYR A 18 -9.42 -4.50 25.35
C TYR A 18 -9.70 -5.31 24.09
N PHE A 19 -10.31 -4.69 23.10
CA PHE A 19 -10.42 -5.23 21.75
C PHE A 19 -10.01 -4.19 20.71
N LEU A 20 -9.63 -4.63 19.52
CA LEU A 20 -9.40 -3.77 18.37
C LEU A 20 -9.90 -4.48 17.12
N LEU A 21 -10.77 -3.82 16.37
CA LEU A 21 -11.20 -4.23 15.04
C LEU A 21 -10.79 -3.15 14.04
N GLU A 22 -10.07 -3.54 13.00
CA GLU A 22 -9.70 -2.66 11.89
C GLU A 22 -10.44 -3.11 10.63
N ASN A 23 -10.88 -2.14 9.82
CA ASN A 23 -11.41 -2.42 8.50
C ASN A 23 -11.22 -1.24 7.53
N VAL A 24 -11.42 -1.51 6.24
CA VAL A 24 -11.45 -0.49 5.20
C VAL A 24 -12.62 0.48 5.38
N VAL A 25 -12.46 1.69 4.87
CA VAL A 25 -13.59 2.60 4.68
C VAL A 25 -14.56 1.95 3.68
N MET A 26 -15.82 1.81 4.09
CA MET A 26 -16.86 1.09 3.35
C MET A 26 -18.17 1.88 3.37
N ALA A 27 -19.18 1.37 2.66
CA ALA A 27 -20.51 1.96 2.65
C ALA A 27 -21.10 2.08 4.06
N GLN A 28 -21.81 3.18 4.31
CA GLN A 28 -22.33 3.52 5.65
C GLN A 28 -23.16 2.40 6.27
N GLY A 29 -24.02 1.73 5.50
CA GLY A 29 -24.84 0.63 6.04
C GLY A 29 -24.03 -0.55 6.62
N HIS A 30 -22.87 -0.87 6.05
CA HIS A 30 -22.00 -1.90 6.64
C HIS A 30 -21.27 -1.39 7.89
N ASN A 31 -20.87 -0.12 7.89
CA ASN A 31 -20.29 0.51 9.07
C ASN A 31 -21.30 0.50 10.24
N ASP A 32 -22.52 0.97 9.99
CA ASP A 32 -23.62 1.03 10.96
C ASP A 32 -23.92 -0.32 11.62
N VAL A 33 -23.91 -1.41 10.83
CA VAL A 33 -24.12 -2.77 11.35
C VAL A 33 -23.01 -3.15 12.32
N ILE A 34 -21.75 -2.88 11.98
CA ILE A 34 -20.60 -3.21 12.85
C ILE A 34 -20.63 -2.35 14.12
N SER A 35 -20.83 -1.04 13.97
CA SER A 35 -20.90 -0.09 15.09
C SER A 35 -22.06 -0.41 16.03
N GLY A 36 -23.21 -0.82 15.51
CA GLY A 36 -24.35 -1.30 16.30
C GLY A 36 -24.03 -2.57 17.08
N CYS A 37 -23.53 -3.61 16.39
CA CYS A 37 -23.16 -4.87 17.05
C CYS A 37 -22.12 -4.66 18.17
N LEU A 38 -21.11 -3.83 17.94
CA LEU A 38 -20.09 -3.57 18.97
C LEU A 38 -20.59 -2.67 20.09
N GLY A 39 -21.49 -1.72 19.80
CA GLY A 39 -22.14 -0.88 20.81
C GLY A 39 -23.05 -1.66 21.75
N GLU A 40 -23.75 -2.68 21.26
CA GLU A 40 -24.51 -3.61 22.10
C GLU A 40 -23.61 -4.42 23.05
N ILE A 41 -22.40 -4.79 22.62
CA ILE A 41 -21.45 -5.58 23.43
C ILE A 41 -20.75 -4.69 24.46
N TYR A 42 -20.42 -3.46 24.08
CA TYR A 42 -19.68 -2.48 24.89
C TYR A 42 -20.45 -1.15 25.04
N PRO A 43 -21.63 -1.15 25.69
CA PRO A 43 -22.47 0.04 25.82
C PRO A 43 -21.79 1.19 26.58
N GLU A 44 -20.83 0.89 27.46
CA GLU A 44 -20.03 1.88 28.19
C GLU A 44 -19.01 2.65 27.33
N CYS A 45 -18.87 2.24 26.06
CA CYS A 45 -18.04 2.90 25.06
C CYS A 45 -18.86 3.76 24.10
N VAL A 46 -20.19 3.65 24.13
CA VAL A 46 -21.10 4.51 23.35
C VAL A 46 -21.15 5.90 23.98
N GLU A 47 -21.10 6.94 23.15
CA GLU A 47 -21.20 8.31 23.63
C GLU A 47 -22.55 8.57 24.31
N GLN A 48 -22.56 9.28 25.43
CA GLN A 48 -23.77 9.45 26.26
C GLN A 48 -24.99 9.98 25.49
N GLY A 49 -24.76 10.92 24.56
CA GLY A 49 -25.82 11.47 23.71
C GLY A 49 -26.38 10.48 22.68
N GLU A 50 -25.63 9.42 22.36
CA GLU A 50 -25.96 8.43 21.35
C GLU A 50 -26.52 7.13 21.93
N ILE A 51 -26.37 6.87 23.24
CA ILE A 51 -26.88 5.67 23.92
C ILE A 51 -28.36 5.41 23.61
N PHE A 52 -29.21 6.45 23.71
CA PHE A 52 -30.65 6.33 23.47
C PHE A 52 -31.07 6.62 22.02
N ARG A 53 -30.14 7.06 21.16
CA ARG A 53 -30.43 7.42 19.76
C ARG A 53 -30.04 6.30 18.82
N THR A 54 -28.77 5.91 18.85
CA THR A 54 -28.19 4.93 17.93
C THR A 54 -27.65 3.71 18.68
N GLY A 55 -27.16 3.89 19.91
CA GLY A 55 -26.51 2.84 20.69
C GLY A 55 -25.20 2.36 20.06
N ARG A 56 -24.61 3.14 19.14
CA ARG A 56 -23.49 2.71 18.29
C ARG A 56 -22.14 3.08 18.90
N LEU A 57 -21.21 2.14 18.83
CA LEU A 57 -19.80 2.42 19.03
C LEU A 57 -19.18 2.84 17.70
N GLU A 58 -18.97 4.13 17.52
CA GLU A 58 -18.44 4.66 16.26
C GLU A 58 -16.93 4.40 16.10
N PRO A 59 -16.43 4.14 14.87
CA PRO A 59 -15.02 3.93 14.62
C PRO A 59 -14.22 5.22 14.61
N ILE A 60 -12.93 5.08 14.86
CA ILE A 60 -11.93 6.12 14.63
C ILE A 60 -11.39 5.96 13.21
N LEU A 61 -11.52 7.00 12.39
CA LEU A 61 -10.88 7.06 11.08
C LEU A 61 -9.44 7.58 11.24
N ILE A 62 -8.45 6.79 10.83
CA ILE A 62 -7.04 7.22 10.82
C ILE A 62 -6.47 7.02 9.42
N ASN A 63 -5.80 8.05 8.90
CA ASN A 63 -4.99 7.95 7.70
C ASN A 63 -3.52 7.66 8.07
N SER A 64 -2.97 6.58 7.53
CA SER A 64 -1.55 6.23 7.75
C SER A 64 -0.59 7.27 7.20
N ALA A 65 -1.04 8.24 6.38
CA ALA A 65 -0.22 9.33 5.89
C ALA A 65 0.42 10.15 7.02
N LEU A 66 -0.19 10.18 8.21
CA LEU A 66 0.36 10.86 9.38
C LEU A 66 1.65 10.18 9.89
N VAL A 67 1.81 8.88 9.71
CA VAL A 67 2.96 8.13 10.27
C VAL A 67 3.79 7.41 9.21
N SER A 68 3.41 7.52 7.94
CA SER A 68 4.05 6.84 6.81
C SER A 68 3.94 7.68 5.53
N ALA A 69 4.70 7.30 4.51
CA ALA A 69 4.62 7.86 3.17
C ALA A 69 3.45 7.31 2.34
N GLN A 70 2.37 6.81 2.96
CA GLN A 70 1.24 6.17 2.26
C GLN A 70 -0.11 6.76 2.68
N ASN A 71 -0.96 7.09 1.71
CA ASN A 71 -2.37 7.38 1.94
C ASN A 71 -3.15 6.08 2.15
N ARG A 72 -3.50 5.76 3.40
CA ARG A 72 -4.26 4.56 3.80
C ARG A 72 -5.23 4.91 4.91
N ASN A 73 -6.47 5.17 4.52
CA ASN A 73 -7.59 5.38 5.43
C ASN A 73 -8.12 4.04 5.95
N ARG A 74 -8.26 3.91 7.28
CA ARG A 74 -8.84 2.75 7.97
C ARG A 74 -9.72 3.18 9.13
N LEU A 75 -10.76 2.40 9.36
CA LEU A 75 -11.69 2.52 10.47
C LEU A 75 -11.27 1.56 11.57
N TYR A 76 -11.20 2.06 12.80
CA TYR A 76 -10.81 1.30 13.98
C TYR A 76 -11.92 1.36 15.04
N TRP A 77 -12.49 0.21 15.41
CA TRP A 77 -13.39 0.08 16.55
C TRP A 77 -12.64 -0.51 17.73
N THR A 78 -12.81 0.09 18.90
CA THR A 78 -12.15 -0.35 20.13
C THR A 78 -12.84 0.24 21.35
N ASN A 79 -12.67 -0.39 22.51
CA ASN A 79 -13.02 0.16 23.81
C ASN A 79 -11.87 0.93 24.50
N ILE A 80 -10.73 1.10 23.83
CA ILE A 80 -9.62 1.93 24.32
C ILE A 80 -10.03 3.40 24.25
N LYS A 81 -10.04 4.09 25.40
CA LYS A 81 -10.57 5.45 25.53
C LYS A 81 -9.51 6.52 25.28
N GLY A 82 -9.95 7.65 24.71
CA GLY A 82 -9.13 8.86 24.58
C GLY A 82 -8.14 8.87 23.42
N ILE A 83 -8.26 7.93 22.47
CA ILE A 83 -7.39 7.89 21.29
C ILE A 83 -7.59 9.17 20.47
N THR A 84 -6.48 9.87 20.23
CA THR A 84 -6.42 11.03 19.33
C THR A 84 -5.80 10.62 17.99
N GLN A 85 -5.79 11.54 17.02
CA GLN A 85 -5.03 11.32 15.79
C GLN A 85 -3.51 11.26 16.10
N PRO A 86 -2.74 10.39 15.42
CA PRO A 86 -1.30 10.38 15.55
C PRO A 86 -0.70 11.70 15.04
N GLN A 87 0.40 12.12 15.63
CA GLN A 87 1.13 13.30 15.15
C GLN A 87 1.73 13.02 13.77
N ASP A 88 1.62 14.00 12.86
CA ASP A 88 2.22 13.89 11.54
C ASP A 88 3.76 13.87 11.65
N LYS A 89 4.37 12.77 11.19
CA LYS A 89 5.82 12.57 11.10
C LYS A 89 6.42 13.23 9.85
N GLY A 90 5.59 13.72 8.92
CA GLY A 90 6.05 14.41 7.71
C GLY A 90 6.77 13.51 6.70
N ILE A 91 6.59 12.20 6.78
CA ILE A 91 7.33 11.21 5.96
C ILE A 91 6.79 11.17 4.54
N LEU A 92 7.60 11.45 3.53
CA LEU A 92 7.20 11.51 2.12
C LEU A 92 7.79 10.35 1.32
N LEU A 93 7.33 10.16 0.08
CA LEU A 93 7.85 9.09 -0.77
C LEU A 93 9.36 9.17 -1.01
N LYS A 94 9.91 10.39 -1.07
CA LYS A 94 11.36 10.63 -1.17
C LYS A 94 12.16 9.99 -0.02
N ASP A 95 11.55 9.84 1.16
CA ASP A 95 12.20 9.32 2.36
C ASP A 95 12.19 7.78 2.38
N VAL A 96 11.36 7.16 1.54
CA VAL A 96 11.22 5.70 1.41
C VAL A 96 11.97 5.15 0.20
N ILE A 97 11.96 5.87 -0.92
CA ILE A 97 12.49 5.38 -2.20
C ILE A 97 13.98 5.70 -2.33
N GLN A 98 14.78 4.68 -2.66
CA GLN A 98 16.25 4.73 -2.56
C GLN A 98 16.99 5.56 -3.65
N LYS A 99 16.34 6.23 -4.61
CA LYS A 99 17.02 6.95 -5.73
C LYS A 99 16.32 8.22 -6.25
N ASP A 100 17.05 9.04 -7.00
CA ASP A 100 16.55 10.11 -7.89
C ASP A 100 15.82 9.54 -9.10
N CYS A 101 14.57 9.14 -8.85
CA CYS A 101 13.65 8.61 -9.83
C CYS A 101 12.38 9.45 -9.91
N ALA A 102 11.83 9.58 -11.12
CA ALA A 102 10.47 10.09 -11.29
C ALA A 102 9.46 9.06 -10.75
N ILE A 103 8.38 9.52 -10.14
CA ILE A 103 7.35 8.64 -9.57
C ILE A 103 6.08 8.80 -10.41
N LYS A 104 5.40 7.69 -10.68
CA LYS A 104 4.06 7.71 -11.24
C LYS A 104 3.11 7.12 -10.23
N ASN A 105 2.08 7.87 -9.87
CA ASN A 105 1.05 7.43 -8.95
C ASN A 105 -0.31 7.87 -9.51
N LEU A 106 -1.26 6.94 -9.48
CA LEU A 106 -2.55 7.05 -10.15
C LEU A 106 -2.48 7.43 -11.64
N GLY A 107 -1.47 6.96 -12.37
CA GLY A 107 -1.30 7.29 -13.79
C GLY A 107 -0.70 8.68 -14.06
N LYS A 108 -0.53 9.52 -13.02
CA LYS A 108 0.06 10.86 -13.11
C LYS A 108 1.51 10.84 -12.63
N PHE A 109 2.33 11.71 -13.21
CA PHE A 109 3.66 11.99 -12.68
C PHE A 109 3.51 12.75 -11.37
N ILE A 110 4.11 12.23 -10.33
CA ILE A 110 4.07 12.80 -8.99
C ILE A 110 5.47 13.26 -8.61
N ILE A 111 5.55 14.45 -8.03
CA ILE A 111 6.79 14.96 -7.43
C ILE A 111 7.06 14.12 -6.20
N LYS A 112 8.33 13.78 -5.92
CA LYS A 112 8.74 12.95 -4.76
C LYS A 112 8.25 13.46 -3.38
N GLN A 113 7.67 14.65 -3.33
CA GLN A 113 7.10 15.30 -2.16
C GLN A 113 5.68 14.83 -1.81
N GLU A 114 5.08 13.90 -2.56
CA GLU A 114 3.75 13.37 -2.22
C GLU A 114 3.82 11.96 -1.58
N LYS A 115 2.66 11.46 -1.15
CA LYS A 115 2.49 10.14 -0.53
C LYS A 115 2.13 9.09 -1.59
N ALA A 116 2.50 7.83 -1.36
CA ALA A 116 2.07 6.68 -2.14
C ALA A 116 0.57 6.42 -2.01
N SER A 117 0.00 5.83 -3.06
CA SER A 117 -1.31 5.19 -2.98
C SER A 117 -1.31 3.98 -2.05
N CYS A 118 -2.48 3.62 -1.55
CA CYS A 118 -2.62 2.53 -0.62
C CYS A 118 -2.12 1.20 -1.21
N LEU A 119 -1.19 0.54 -0.52
CA LEU A 119 -0.78 -0.82 -0.82
C LEU A 119 -1.96 -1.78 -0.62
N ASP A 120 -2.18 -2.67 -1.58
CA ASP A 120 -3.19 -3.72 -1.55
C ASP A 120 -2.57 -5.10 -1.82
N ALA A 121 -3.30 -6.17 -1.49
CA ALA A 121 -2.82 -7.54 -1.65
C ALA A 121 -2.52 -7.96 -3.10
N ASN A 122 -3.00 -7.20 -4.08
CA ASN A 122 -2.78 -7.42 -5.51
C ASN A 122 -1.60 -6.62 -6.05
N TYR A 123 -0.88 -5.87 -5.22
CA TYR A 123 0.25 -5.02 -5.65
C TYR A 123 1.35 -5.80 -6.39
N TRP A 124 1.48 -7.10 -6.12
CA TRP A 124 2.39 -7.98 -6.84
C TRP A 124 2.13 -8.01 -8.37
N LYS A 125 0.90 -7.71 -8.83
CA LYS A 125 0.54 -7.65 -10.26
C LYS A 125 1.16 -6.47 -10.99
N GLY A 126 1.55 -5.41 -10.29
CA GLY A 126 2.15 -4.23 -10.89
C GLY A 126 1.16 -3.38 -11.68
N CYS A 127 1.65 -2.71 -12.72
CA CYS A 127 0.85 -1.80 -13.55
C CYS A 127 0.01 -2.61 -14.54
N ASP A 128 -1.15 -3.11 -14.10
CA ASP A 128 -2.23 -3.59 -14.97
C ASP A 128 -3.31 -2.49 -15.16
N ASN A 129 -4.18 -2.65 -16.15
CA ASN A 129 -5.25 -1.68 -16.50
C ASN A 129 -6.32 -1.49 -15.38
N HIS A 130 -6.16 -2.14 -14.22
CA HIS A 130 -7.08 -2.09 -13.11
C HIS A 130 -6.37 -1.63 -11.84
N GLY A 131 -5.94 -0.37 -11.84
CA GLY A 131 -5.55 0.29 -10.60
C GLY A 131 -4.55 1.40 -10.76
N ALA A 132 -4.85 2.47 -10.06
CA ALA A 132 -4.02 3.62 -9.88
C ALA A 132 -2.92 3.27 -8.84
N ARG A 133 -1.81 2.64 -9.27
CA ARG A 133 -0.72 2.18 -8.38
C ARG A 133 0.49 3.12 -8.39
N THR A 134 1.18 3.21 -7.27
CA THR A 134 2.47 3.92 -7.18
C THR A 134 3.59 3.05 -7.75
N VAL A 135 4.32 3.56 -8.73
CA VAL A 135 5.47 2.91 -9.38
C VAL A 135 6.62 3.91 -9.54
N VAL A 136 7.83 3.38 -9.64
CA VAL A 136 9.07 4.14 -9.73
C VAL A 136 9.62 4.06 -11.15
N MET A 137 9.98 5.19 -11.75
CA MET A 137 10.67 5.24 -13.03
C MET A 137 12.16 5.00 -12.81
N LEU A 138 12.75 4.07 -13.57
CA LEU A 138 14.19 3.94 -13.65
C LEU A 138 14.70 4.71 -14.86
N PRO A 139 15.67 5.63 -14.69
CA PRO A 139 16.43 6.14 -15.81
C PRO A 139 17.43 5.07 -16.23
N GLU A 140 17.03 4.12 -17.08
CA GLU A 140 17.99 3.24 -17.77
C GLU A 140 18.35 3.87 -19.12
N MET A 141 19.64 4.11 -19.35
CA MET A 141 20.15 4.34 -20.70
C MET A 141 20.26 2.98 -21.39
N SER A 142 19.23 2.56 -22.13
CA SER A 142 19.36 1.45 -23.08
C SER A 142 19.85 2.00 -24.42
N VAL A 143 21.00 1.52 -24.90
CA VAL A 143 21.45 1.79 -26.28
C VAL A 143 20.68 0.86 -27.21
N LEU A 144 19.70 1.40 -27.93
CA LEU A 144 19.05 0.69 -29.02
C LEU A 144 19.95 0.79 -30.28
N VAL A 145 20.53 -0.33 -30.71
CA VAL A 145 21.22 -0.41 -32.00
C VAL A 145 20.16 -0.71 -33.07
N HIS A 146 19.84 0.29 -33.89
CA HIS A 146 19.06 0.06 -35.11
C HIS A 146 19.99 -0.58 -36.17
N ASN A 147 19.81 -1.87 -36.46
CA ASN A 147 20.33 -2.43 -37.71
C ASN A 147 19.47 -1.90 -38.85
N ALA A 148 19.93 -0.85 -39.53
CA ALA A 148 19.36 -0.43 -40.80
C ALA A 148 19.74 -1.45 -41.88
N MET A 149 18.97 -2.54 -42.00
CA MET A 149 18.99 -3.36 -43.20
C MET A 149 18.01 -2.74 -44.20
N SER A 150 18.55 -1.93 -45.10
CA SER A 150 17.88 -1.50 -46.32
C SER A 150 17.49 -2.72 -47.16
N GLY A 151 16.19 -2.96 -47.34
CA GLY A 151 15.69 -3.99 -48.25
C GLY A 151 14.17 -3.97 -48.37
N ARG A 152 13.67 -3.64 -49.57
CA ARG A 152 12.24 -3.72 -49.95
C ARG A 152 11.78 -5.18 -49.96
N LEU A 153 10.52 -5.44 -49.59
CA LEU A 153 9.51 -6.31 -50.27
C LEU A 153 8.46 -6.85 -49.28
N GLY A 154 7.18 -6.79 -49.68
CA GLY A 154 6.27 -7.94 -49.60
C GLY A 154 5.38 -8.13 -48.36
N HIS A 155 4.11 -8.36 -48.66
CA HIS A 155 3.01 -8.88 -47.86
C HIS A 155 3.32 -9.94 -46.77
N ASP A 156 2.56 -9.81 -45.67
CA ASP A 156 2.01 -10.86 -44.79
C ASP A 156 2.87 -11.54 -43.68
N GLU A 157 2.14 -11.87 -42.61
CA GLU A 157 2.43 -12.80 -41.50
C GLU A 157 3.22 -12.35 -40.24
N THR A 158 2.48 -12.41 -39.13
CA THR A 158 2.85 -12.54 -37.72
C THR A 158 4.11 -13.38 -37.44
N LYS A 159 5.22 -12.76 -36.99
CA LYS A 159 6.33 -13.49 -36.30
C LYS A 159 6.99 -12.69 -35.17
N GLY A 160 6.67 -13.10 -33.94
CA GLY A 160 7.53 -13.20 -32.74
C GLY A 160 8.56 -12.10 -32.41
N PHE A 161 8.21 -11.23 -31.46
CA PHE A 161 9.19 -10.48 -30.68
C PHE A 161 9.98 -11.44 -29.76
N LYS A 162 11.21 -11.78 -30.14
CA LYS A 162 12.19 -12.36 -29.20
C LYS A 162 12.93 -11.23 -28.49
N GLN A 163 12.50 -10.91 -27.27
CA GLN A 163 13.24 -10.03 -26.36
C GLN A 163 14.46 -10.79 -25.82
N SER A 164 15.58 -10.70 -26.52
CA SER A 164 16.86 -11.26 -26.07
C SER A 164 17.46 -10.36 -25.00
N LYS A 165 17.26 -10.71 -23.72
CA LYS A 165 18.07 -10.20 -22.60
C LYS A 165 19.48 -10.80 -22.68
N LYS A 166 20.42 -10.10 -23.31
CA LYS A 166 21.85 -10.26 -23.01
C LYS A 166 22.51 -8.90 -22.98
N CYS A 167 23.15 -8.62 -21.83
CA CYS A 167 24.07 -7.51 -21.65
C CYS A 167 25.25 -7.72 -22.61
N CYS A 168 25.37 -6.90 -23.65
CA CYS A 168 26.56 -6.87 -24.47
C CYS A 168 27.47 -5.76 -23.94
N THR A 169 28.60 -6.17 -23.35
CA THR A 169 29.74 -5.33 -23.06
C THR A 169 30.17 -4.60 -24.34
N ILE A 170 30.34 -3.29 -24.25
CA ILE A 170 30.65 -2.38 -25.38
C ILE A 170 31.98 -2.80 -26.01
N ILE A 171 31.98 -3.11 -27.31
CA ILE A 171 33.21 -3.17 -28.12
C ILE A 171 33.22 -1.91 -28.99
N ASN A 172 34.26 -1.09 -28.81
CA ASN A 172 34.55 0.09 -29.61
C ASN A 172 34.97 -0.32 -31.03
N SER A 173 34.02 -0.42 -31.94
CA SER A 173 34.27 -0.25 -33.38
C SER A 173 32.94 -0.01 -34.08
N CYS A 174 32.94 0.94 -35.02
CA CYS A 174 31.82 1.35 -35.87
C CYS A 174 31.00 2.52 -35.29
N ALA A 175 31.51 3.74 -35.53
CA ALA A 175 30.72 4.95 -35.49
C ALA A 175 29.60 4.87 -36.53
N GLN A 176 28.38 4.62 -36.08
CA GLN A 176 27.15 4.82 -36.85
C GLN A 176 26.08 5.40 -35.92
N ASN A 177 25.33 6.37 -36.45
CA ASN A 177 24.39 7.25 -35.74
C ASN A 177 23.55 6.53 -34.67
N VAL A 178 24.03 6.58 -33.42
CA VAL A 178 23.28 6.11 -32.24
C VAL A 178 22.24 7.16 -31.89
N SER A 179 20.98 6.87 -32.16
CA SER A 179 19.87 7.65 -31.60
C SER A 179 19.61 7.16 -30.18
N ILE A 180 20.14 7.88 -29.18
CA ILE A 180 19.85 7.58 -27.77
C ILE A 180 18.42 8.05 -27.48
N LYS A 181 17.45 7.14 -27.54
CA LYS A 181 16.11 7.37 -26.97
C LYS A 181 16.09 6.75 -25.58
N PRO A 182 15.88 7.51 -24.49
CA PRO A 182 15.74 6.94 -23.17
C PRO A 182 14.45 6.10 -23.14
N GLU A 183 14.58 4.76 -23.17
CA GLU A 183 13.43 3.91 -22.87
C GLU A 183 13.15 4.01 -21.37
N GLN A 184 12.04 4.66 -21.03
CA GLN A 184 11.60 4.78 -19.64
C GLN A 184 11.06 3.44 -19.17
N THR A 185 11.80 2.75 -18.29
CA THR A 185 11.32 1.52 -17.66
C THR A 185 10.72 1.83 -16.29
N TRP A 186 9.58 1.19 -15.98
CA TRP A 186 8.88 1.37 -14.71
C TRP A 186 9.03 0.12 -13.84
N ARG A 187 9.31 0.32 -12.55
CA ARG A 187 9.33 -0.76 -11.55
C ARG A 187 8.27 -0.55 -10.47
N LYS A 188 7.81 -1.65 -9.88
CA LYS A 188 7.08 -1.62 -8.61
C LYS A 188 8.00 -1.11 -7.49
N LEU A 189 7.40 -0.63 -6.40
CA LEU A 189 8.11 -0.49 -5.14
C LEU A 189 8.71 -1.84 -4.75
N THR A 190 9.92 -1.84 -4.21
CA THR A 190 10.55 -3.06 -3.71
C THR A 190 9.80 -3.55 -2.47
N PRO A 191 9.92 -4.84 -2.11
CA PRO A 191 9.34 -5.32 -0.86
C PRO A 191 9.83 -4.55 0.37
N GLU A 192 11.08 -4.12 0.41
CA GLU A 192 11.66 -3.31 1.49
C GLU A 192 11.05 -1.89 1.53
N GLU A 193 10.80 -1.28 0.37
CA GLU A 193 10.06 -0.01 0.29
C GLU A 193 8.61 -0.21 0.77
N CYS A 194 7.96 -1.34 0.45
CA CYS A 194 6.63 -1.67 0.97
C CYS A 194 6.63 -1.93 2.48
N GLU A 195 7.68 -2.54 3.03
CA GLU A 195 7.88 -2.70 4.47
C GLU A 195 7.97 -1.35 5.17
N ALA A 196 8.76 -0.42 4.63
CA ALA A 196 8.82 0.95 5.12
C ALA A 196 7.46 1.65 5.08
N LEU A 197 6.68 1.46 4.00
CA LEU A 197 5.31 2.02 3.91
C LEU A 197 4.36 1.45 4.97
N GLN A 198 4.52 0.18 5.37
CA GLN A 198 3.76 -0.44 6.46
C GLN A 198 4.38 -0.17 7.85
N THR A 199 5.46 0.61 7.93
CA THR A 199 6.20 0.93 9.17
C THR A 199 6.72 -0.31 9.91
N VAL A 200 6.95 -1.41 9.19
CA VAL A 200 7.62 -2.60 9.74
C VAL A 200 9.14 -2.47 9.54
N PRO A 201 9.97 -3.17 10.35
CA PRO A 201 11.41 -3.20 10.13
C PRO A 201 11.77 -3.65 8.71
N ILE A 202 12.82 -3.06 8.14
CA ILE A 202 13.33 -3.48 6.83
C ILE A 202 13.84 -4.92 6.91
N GLY A 203 13.40 -5.75 5.98
CA GLY A 203 13.66 -7.19 5.95
C GLY A 203 12.71 -8.02 6.80
N TYR A 204 11.65 -7.44 7.38
CA TYR A 204 10.69 -8.17 8.23
C TYR A 204 10.03 -9.37 7.51
N THR A 205 9.86 -9.30 6.20
CA THR A 205 9.22 -10.37 5.38
C THR A 205 10.21 -11.12 4.47
N LYS A 206 11.52 -10.96 4.68
CA LYS A 206 12.57 -11.46 3.77
C LYS A 206 12.57 -12.97 3.52
N ASP A 207 12.08 -13.76 4.48
CA ASP A 207 12.12 -15.23 4.43
C ASP A 207 11.01 -15.83 3.55
N THR A 208 10.25 -14.99 2.83
CA THR A 208 9.16 -15.41 1.94
C THR A 208 9.37 -14.90 0.52
N SER A 209 8.69 -15.53 -0.46
CA SER A 209 8.77 -15.09 -1.85
C SER A 209 8.22 -13.67 -2.03
N ASN A 210 8.76 -12.90 -2.98
CA ASN A 210 8.34 -11.52 -3.22
C ASN A 210 6.82 -11.38 -3.41
N SER A 211 6.17 -12.31 -4.12
CA SER A 211 4.71 -12.29 -4.29
C SER A 211 3.96 -12.46 -2.96
N ALA A 212 4.45 -13.33 -2.08
CA ALA A 212 3.90 -13.49 -0.74
C ALA A 212 4.12 -12.23 0.11
N ARG A 213 5.32 -11.64 0.06
CA ARG A 213 5.65 -10.37 0.76
C ARG A 213 4.65 -9.27 0.41
N TYR A 214 4.41 -9.02 -0.88
CA TYR A 214 3.43 -8.01 -1.30
C TYR A 214 2.00 -8.32 -0.80
N LYS A 215 1.58 -9.59 -0.82
CA LYS A 215 0.25 -9.99 -0.35
C LYS A 215 0.11 -9.78 1.16
N MET A 216 1.13 -10.16 1.93
CA MET A 216 1.18 -9.98 3.39
C MET A 216 1.16 -8.50 3.75
N LEU A 217 2.03 -7.69 3.13
CA LEU A 217 2.13 -6.25 3.41
C LEU A 217 0.87 -5.49 2.97
N GLY A 218 0.25 -5.86 1.83
CA GLY A 218 -0.98 -5.21 1.37
C GLY A 218 -2.17 -5.42 2.32
N ASN A 219 -2.25 -6.60 2.94
CA ASN A 219 -3.26 -6.94 3.94
C ASN A 219 -2.86 -6.56 5.38
N GLY A 220 -1.60 -6.20 5.61
CA GLY A 220 -1.09 -5.86 6.93
C GLY A 220 -1.63 -4.54 7.47
N TRP A 221 -1.34 -4.31 8.75
CA TRP A 221 -1.55 -3.03 9.41
C TRP A 221 -0.31 -2.15 9.29
N THR A 222 -0.54 -0.84 9.28
CA THR A 222 0.53 0.13 9.51
C THR A 222 0.91 0.08 10.99
N VAL A 223 2.05 -0.51 11.31
CA VAL A 223 2.50 -0.78 12.70
C VAL A 223 2.46 0.46 13.58
N ASP A 224 2.92 1.62 13.11
CA ASP A 224 2.97 2.84 13.90
C ASP A 224 1.56 3.37 14.27
N VAL A 225 0.54 3.12 13.44
CA VAL A 225 -0.85 3.45 13.78
C VAL A 225 -1.33 2.56 14.92
N ILE A 226 -1.03 1.27 14.86
CA ILE A 226 -1.41 0.31 15.90
C ILE A 226 -0.68 0.60 17.21
N ALA A 227 0.62 0.89 17.14
CA ALA A 227 1.41 1.30 18.30
C ALA A 227 0.86 2.59 18.94
N HIS A 228 0.46 3.57 18.13
CA HIS A 228 -0.20 4.78 18.61
C HIS A 228 -1.51 4.47 19.34
N ILE A 229 -2.41 3.68 18.76
CA ILE A 229 -3.66 3.25 19.41
C ILE A 229 -3.38 2.55 20.74
N PHE A 230 -2.40 1.64 20.74
CA PHE A 230 -2.03 0.85 21.92
C PHE A 230 -1.38 1.66 23.04
N SER A 231 -0.77 2.82 22.73
CA SER A 231 -0.22 3.72 23.75
C SER A 231 -1.28 4.27 24.72
N PHE A 232 -2.57 4.23 24.36
CA PHE A 232 -3.69 4.66 25.21
C PHE A 232 -4.21 3.55 26.14
N MET A 233 -3.69 2.32 26.05
CA MET A 233 -4.09 1.23 26.95
C MET A 233 -3.59 1.50 28.37
N LYS A 234 -4.49 1.38 29.37
CA LYS A 234 -4.15 1.60 30.78
C LYS A 234 -3.67 0.30 31.44
N GLY A 235 -2.55 0.41 32.16
CA GLY A 235 -2.03 -0.69 33.00
C GLY A 235 -1.34 -1.80 32.21
N VAL A 236 -0.81 -1.50 31.04
CA VAL A 236 0.17 -2.33 30.33
C VAL A 236 1.53 -1.69 30.59
N LYS A 237 2.28 -2.23 31.54
CA LYS A 237 3.69 -1.88 31.80
C LYS A 237 4.57 -3.01 31.33
#